data_AF-A0A3D0M7L4-F1
#
_entry.id   AF-A0A3D0M7L4-F1
#
_cell.length_a   1.000
_cell.length_b   1.000
_cell.length_c   1.000
_cell.angle_alpha   90.00
_cell.angle_beta   90.00
_cell.angle_gamma   90.00
#
_symmetry.space_group_name_H-M   'P 1'
#
loop_
_entity.id
_entity.type
_entity.pdbx_description
1 polymer ?
#
loop_
_entity_poly.entity_id
_entity_poly.type
_entity_poly.pdbx_seq_one_letter_code
_entity_poly.pdbx_strand_id
1 'polypeptide(L)' 'MAKYVFPAIIEKADDGYNVSFPDIENCFTCGKTFAEAIEMAQDVLPLMLCQM' A
#
# COMPACT_ATOMS: atom_id res chain seq x y z
N MET A 1 11.78 9.12 -15.85
CA MET A 1 11.12 8.29 -14.81
C MET A 1 9.63 8.27 -15.11
N ALA A 2 9.07 7.09 -15.27
CA ALA A 2 7.61 6.96 -15.38
C ALA A 2 6.98 7.23 -14.01
N LYS A 3 5.89 7.99 -13.99
CA LYS A 3 5.05 8.14 -12.80
C LYS A 3 3.85 7.22 -12.96
N TYR A 4 3.69 6.31 -12.02
CA TYR A 4 2.53 5.44 -11.96
C TYR A 4 1.69 5.84 -10.75
N VAL A 5 0.38 5.73 -10.89
CA VAL A 5 -0.59 6.01 -9.83
C VAL A 5 -1.48 4.80 -9.73
N PHE A 6 -1.53 4.20 -8.54
CA PHE A 6 -2.37 3.06 -8.24
C PHE A 6 -3.29 3.41 -7.07
N PRO A 7 -4.60 3.16 -7.17
CA PRO A 7 -5.52 3.35 -6.07
C PRO A 7 -5.18 2.36 -4.94
N ALA A 8 -5.10 2.86 -3.72
CA ALA A 8 -4.95 2.05 -2.52
C ALA A 8 -6.25 2.11 -1.71
N ILE A 9 -6.69 0.96 -1.19
CA ILE A 9 -7.78 0.88 -0.23
C ILE A 9 -7.14 0.91 1.15
N ILE A 10 -7.49 1.91 1.96
CA ILE A 10 -7.01 2.05 3.34
C ILE A 10 -8.18 1.79 4.28
N GLU A 11 -8.09 0.72 5.06
CA GLU A 11 -9.12 0.28 5.99
C GLU A 11 -8.61 0.47 7.41
N LYS A 12 -9.47 1.04 8.28
CA LYS A 12 -9.15 1.14 9.70
C LYS A 12 -9.30 -0.23 10.36
N ALA A 13 -8.27 -0.65 11.07
CA ALA A 13 -8.22 -1.90 11.83
C ALA A 13 -8.20 -1.61 13.35
N ASP A 14 -8.26 -2.67 14.17
CA ASP A 14 -8.26 -2.56 15.63
C ASP A 14 -7.01 -1.86 16.18
N ASP A 15 -5.84 -2.10 15.57
CA ASP A 15 -4.55 -1.51 15.96
C ASP A 15 -3.83 -0.83 14.77
N GLY A 16 -4.55 0.05 14.06
CA GLY A 16 -3.97 0.87 13.01
C GLY A 16 -4.76 0.85 11.71
N TYR A 17 -4.06 0.73 10.59
CA TYR A 17 -4.61 0.77 9.25
C TYR A 17 -4.00 -0.33 8.39
N ASN A 18 -4.86 -1.04 7.66
CA ASN A 18 -4.47 -1.96 6.61
C ASN A 18 -4.56 -1.25 5.27
N VAL A 19 -3.65 -1.59 4.36
CA VAL A 19 -3.61 -1.07 3.00
C VAL A 19 -3.53 -2.22 2.02
N SER A 20 -4.33 -2.15 0.96
CA SER A 20 -4.29 -3.09 -0.14
C SER A 20 -4.41 -2.38 -1.49
N PHE A 21 -3.89 -3.00 -2.54
CA PHE A 21 -4.01 -2.51 -3.91
C PHE A 21 -4.88 -3.49 -4.71
N PRO A 22 -6.12 -3.13 -5.09
CA PRO A 22 -7.04 -4.05 -5.74
C PRO A 22 -6.55 -4.50 -7.13
N ASP A 23 -5.71 -3.68 -7.76
CA ASP A 23 -5.14 -3.97 -9.08
C ASP A 23 -3.91 -4.90 -9.02
N ILE A 24 -3.38 -5.18 -7.81
CA ILE A 24 -2.17 -5.97 -7.61
C ILE A 24 -2.47 -7.10 -6.63
N GLU A 25 -2.56 -8.31 -7.15
CA GLU A 25 -2.80 -9.49 -6.32
C GLU A 25 -1.72 -9.64 -5.25
N ASN A 26 -2.17 -9.96 -4.03
CA ASN A 26 -1.31 -10.17 -2.87
C ASN A 26 -0.44 -8.97 -2.45
N CYS A 27 -0.79 -7.74 -2.85
CA CYS A 27 -0.11 -6.53 -2.39
C CYS A 27 -0.81 -5.95 -1.16
N PHE A 28 -0.22 -6.21 0.02
CA PHE A 28 -0.74 -5.79 1.31
C PHE A 28 0.34 -5.15 2.17
N THR A 29 -0.04 -4.15 2.96
CA THR A 29 0.81 -3.56 3.98
C THR A 29 -0.05 -2.95 5.10
N CYS A 30 0.57 -2.45 6.17
CA CYS A 30 -0.14 -1.84 7.28
C CYS A 30 0.73 -0.79 7.99
N GLY A 31 0.09 0.07 8.79
CA GLY A 31 0.77 1.05 9.64
C GLY A 31 -0.10 1.42 10.85
N LYS A 32 0.53 1.83 11.96
CA LYS A 32 -0.18 2.19 13.20
C LYS A 32 -0.92 3.52 13.07
N THR A 33 -0.35 4.45 12.31
CA THR A 33 -0.98 5.73 11.98
C THR A 33 -1.36 5.78 10.50
N PHE A 34 -2.28 6.67 10.15
CA PHE A 34 -2.68 6.85 8.75
C PHE A 34 -1.51 7.32 7.86
N ALA A 35 -0.65 8.19 8.40
CA ALA A 35 0.55 8.65 7.70
C ALA A 35 1.54 7.49 7.47
N GLU A 36 1.81 6.69 8.50
CA GLU A 36 2.66 5.51 8.40
C GLU A 36 2.11 4.50 7.38
N ALA A 37 0.80 4.25 7.38
CA ALA A 37 0.19 3.35 6.41
C ALA A 37 0.37 3.83 4.96
N ILE A 38 0.34 5.15 4.72
CA ILE A 38 0.63 5.73 3.39
C ILE A 38 2.11 5.56 3.03
N GLU A 39 3.04 5.83 3.96
CA GLU A 39 4.47 5.63 3.73
C GLU A 39 4.77 4.16 3.38
N MET A 40 4.21 3.23 4.15
CA MET A 40 4.35 1.80 3.91
C MET A 40 3.73 1.36 2.57
N ALA A 41 2.66 2.02 2.12
CA ALA A 41 2.06 1.79 0.81
C ALA A 41 2.97 2.27 -0.34
N GLN A 42 3.66 3.40 -0.15
CA GLN A 42 4.62 3.93 -1.10
C GLN A 42 5.88 3.07 -1.22
N ASP A 43 6.23 2.32 -0.18
CA ASP A 43 7.36 1.40 -0.18
C ASP A 43 7.02 0.04 -0.82
N VAL A 44 5.87 -0.55 -0.50
CA VAL A 44 5.50 -1.88 -1.01
C VAL A 44 5.16 -1.86 -2.51
N LEU A 45 4.55 -0.78 -2.99
CA LEU A 45 4.06 -0.69 -4.37
C LEU A 45 5.19 -0.82 -5.42
N PRO A 46 6.31 -0.06 -5.34
CA PRO A 46 7.45 -0.24 -6.25
C PRO A 46 8.07 -1.63 -6.17
N LEU A 47 8.12 -2.24 -4.98
CA LEU A 47 8.68 -3.59 -4.79
C LEU A 47 7.86 -4.63 -5.56
N MET A 48 6.54 -4.56 -5.47
CA MET A 48 5.65 -5.47 -6.19
C MET A 48 5.71 -5.24 -7.70
N LEU A 49 5.71 -3.99 -8.16
CA LEU A 49 5.83 -3.67 -9.59
C LEU A 49 7.14 -4.14 -10.21
N CYS A 50 8.24 -4.17 -9.44
CA CYS A 50 9.51 -4.73 -9.89
C CYS A 50 9.51 -6.26 -10.00
N GLN A 51 8.61 -6.95 -9.30
CA GLN A 51 8.46 -8.41 -9.34
C GLN A 51 7.47 -8.90 -10.41
N MET A 52 6.79 -7.97 -11.10
CA MET A 52 5.85 -8.24 -12.19
C MET A 52 6.54 -8.41 -13.54
#